data_AF-A0A517TUC4-F1
#
_entry.id   AF-A0A517TUC4-F1
#
_cell.length_a   1.000
_cell.length_b   1.000
_cell.length_c   1.000
_cell.angle_alpha   90.00
_cell.angle_beta   90.00
_cell.angle_gamma   90.00
#
_symmetry.space_group_name_H-M   'P 1'
#
loop_
_entity.id
_entity.type
_entity.pdbx_description
1 polymer ?
#
loop_
_entity_poly.entity_id
_entity_poly.type
_entity_poly.pdbx_seq_one_letter_code
_entity_poly.pdbx_strand_id
1 'polypeptide(L)'
;MRLRLATLLLAAVAPALSSLPPAVAGGGPQNVAVLVNSKDPDSLAVANCFIELRQIPSTNVIYVPWELDARATSGAAFRDKLFKPALAELERRGVLPQIDCIAFSSGFPYLIDCGRMWPGEEFAKTSRPTTSLTSAAFLYQFLAEERKEMFLGNVNLYFAPTINGRTASRAFSSQQSWGPNGAAVAEGLKYYLATALGVTHGQGNSAAEIIASLRRSKSADGARYRGTIYYMENKDVRSQVRQGGYQAAVSELAAAGVRGVVMSGTAPLNKPDIAGLTTGTSHLLLGSSGSTILPGALVDNLTSAGGQMLIRPETNPQTRISEFIRLGAAGASGTVVEPFALAAKFPSPALQVHYARGCSLAESYYQAVAAPCHLLIIGDPLCHPWAVTPKVSVTGLTRGAEISGQVAITPQATYPDARQASRFELFVDGVRTATAKPREALTLDTTQIADGWHDVWVVAIDNTPIAVQGGWIGEANVKNGAASLTLTLQTPQVAISGSAELTLSATNQGDAEVFQNGRSLGVVASGSGALSVPASLLGKGKVKLTAIQTGPPAVRSRTVVVDVQ
;
A
#
# COMPACT_ATOMS: atom_id res chain seq x y z
N MET A 1 -68.10 -17.36 -10.65
CA MET A 1 -67.76 -16.88 -12.01
C MET A 1 -66.67 -15.83 -11.86
N ARG A 2 -65.43 -15.95 -12.32
CA ARG A 2 -64.74 -16.94 -13.16
C ARG A 2 -63.28 -17.04 -12.64
N LEU A 3 -62.81 -18.27 -12.46
CA LEU A 3 -61.39 -18.62 -12.37
C LEU A 3 -60.69 -18.31 -13.70
N ARG A 4 -59.40 -17.94 -13.66
CA ARG A 4 -58.41 -18.47 -14.60
C ARG A 4 -57.08 -18.74 -13.90
N LEU A 5 -56.72 -20.02 -13.95
CA LEU A 5 -55.43 -20.61 -13.62
C LEU A 5 -54.30 -19.95 -14.43
N ALA A 6 -53.16 -19.73 -13.79
CA ALA A 6 -51.85 -19.78 -14.44
C ALA A 6 -50.94 -20.68 -13.60
N THR A 7 -50.47 -21.72 -14.25
CA THR A 7 -49.85 -22.94 -13.73
C THR A 7 -48.46 -22.68 -13.15
N LEU A 8 -48.22 -23.15 -11.92
CA LEU A 8 -46.89 -23.28 -11.33
C LEU A 8 -46.06 -24.31 -12.13
N LEU A 9 -44.89 -23.89 -12.60
CA LEU A 9 -43.79 -24.78 -12.96
C LEU A 9 -42.75 -24.70 -11.83
N LEU A 10 -42.79 -25.67 -10.92
CA LEU A 10 -41.71 -25.92 -9.96
C LEU A 10 -40.50 -26.46 -10.72
N ALA A 11 -39.53 -25.59 -11.02
CA ALA A 11 -38.16 -26.02 -11.22
C ALA A 11 -37.50 -26.08 -9.84
N ALA A 12 -37.23 -27.28 -9.36
CA ALA A 12 -36.45 -27.52 -8.15
C ALA A 12 -35.01 -27.04 -8.38
N VAL A 13 -34.73 -25.81 -8.00
CA VAL A 13 -33.35 -25.31 -7.85
C VAL A 13 -32.92 -25.71 -6.44
N ALA A 14 -32.12 -26.75 -6.34
CA ALA A 14 -31.38 -27.07 -5.13
C ALA A 14 -30.58 -25.83 -4.70
N PRO A 15 -30.56 -25.45 -3.41
CA PRO A 15 -29.64 -24.42 -2.96
C PRO A 15 -28.25 -25.04 -3.00
N ALA A 16 -27.50 -24.77 -4.08
CA ALA A 16 -26.05 -24.83 -4.01
C ALA A 16 -25.66 -23.75 -3.00
N LEU A 17 -25.47 -24.15 -1.75
CA LEU A 17 -24.71 -23.41 -0.75
C LEU A 17 -23.29 -23.26 -1.30
N SER A 18 -23.11 -22.24 -2.13
CA SER A 18 -21.80 -21.70 -2.46
C SER A 18 -21.23 -21.10 -1.17
N SER A 19 -20.57 -21.95 -0.39
CA SER A 19 -19.59 -21.49 0.58
C SER A 19 -18.42 -20.90 -0.22
N LEU A 20 -18.59 -19.65 -0.66
CA LEU A 20 -17.45 -18.86 -1.08
C LEU A 20 -16.47 -18.88 0.11
N PRO A 21 -15.22 -19.37 -0.06
CA PRO A 21 -14.23 -19.21 0.99
C PRO A 21 -14.12 -17.71 1.29
N PRO A 22 -14.02 -17.29 2.57
CA PRO A 22 -13.81 -15.89 2.87
C PRO A 22 -12.46 -15.48 2.25
N ALA A 23 -12.49 -14.49 1.36
CA ALA A 23 -11.28 -13.83 0.90
C ALA A 23 -10.72 -13.02 2.08
N VAL A 24 -9.87 -13.63 2.90
CA VAL A 24 -9.18 -12.95 4.00
C VAL A 24 -7.76 -12.64 3.55
N ALA A 25 -7.39 -11.36 3.47
CA ALA A 25 -6.02 -10.95 3.13
C ALA A 25 -5.51 -9.94 4.18
N GLY A 26 -4.46 -10.29 4.92
CA GLY A 26 -3.67 -9.31 5.66
C GLY A 26 -2.46 -9.01 4.80
N GLY A 27 -2.42 -7.84 4.17
CA GLY A 27 -1.57 -7.59 3.01
C GLY A 27 -0.06 -7.81 3.21
N GLY A 28 0.67 -7.93 2.10
CA GLY A 28 2.13 -7.99 2.03
C GLY A 28 2.67 -7.29 0.77
N PRO A 29 3.99 -7.30 0.52
CA PRO A 29 4.60 -6.65 -0.64
C PRO A 29 3.97 -7.03 -1.98
N GLN A 30 3.52 -8.28 -2.11
CA GLN A 30 2.90 -8.83 -3.32
C GLN A 30 1.52 -8.22 -3.60
N ASN A 31 0.89 -7.62 -2.59
CA ASN A 31 -0.42 -6.98 -2.67
C ASN A 31 -0.35 -5.45 -2.79
N VAL A 32 0.85 -4.87 -2.90
CA VAL A 32 1.05 -3.43 -3.05
C VAL A 32 1.50 -3.10 -4.46
N ALA A 33 0.75 -2.23 -5.14
CA ALA A 33 1.20 -1.55 -6.35
C ALA A 33 1.81 -0.20 -6.01
N VAL A 34 2.95 0.12 -6.64
CA VAL A 34 3.63 1.41 -6.45
C VAL A 34 3.51 2.23 -7.72
N LEU A 35 2.90 3.41 -7.60
CA LEU A 35 2.82 4.38 -8.69
C LEU A 35 3.95 5.40 -8.50
N VAL A 36 4.77 5.55 -9.52
CA VAL A 36 5.98 6.38 -9.52
C VAL A 36 5.83 7.47 -10.57
N ASN A 37 5.86 8.74 -10.17
CA ASN A 37 5.98 9.81 -11.15
C ASN A 37 7.38 9.72 -11.80
N SER A 38 7.43 9.37 -13.08
CA SER A 38 8.69 9.19 -13.81
C SER A 38 9.33 10.50 -14.28
N LYS A 39 8.63 11.62 -14.12
CA LYS A 39 9.12 12.99 -14.40
C LYS A 39 9.70 13.68 -13.17
N ASP A 40 9.56 13.10 -11.98
CA ASP A 40 10.02 13.68 -10.71
C ASP A 40 11.20 12.88 -10.13
N PRO A 41 12.41 13.46 -10.06
CA PRO A 41 13.57 12.81 -9.46
C PRO A 41 13.36 12.39 -8.00
N ASP A 42 12.61 13.17 -7.23
CA ASP A 42 12.31 12.86 -5.82
C ASP A 42 11.40 11.63 -5.73
N SER A 43 10.37 11.56 -6.59
CA SER A 43 9.49 10.40 -6.70
C SER A 43 10.25 9.12 -7.08
N LEU A 44 11.22 9.20 -8.01
CA LEU A 44 12.06 8.07 -8.35
C LEU A 44 12.90 7.61 -7.14
N ALA A 45 13.54 8.55 -6.43
CA ALA A 45 14.38 8.24 -5.27
C ALA A 45 13.57 7.62 -4.10
N VAL A 46 12.41 8.19 -3.79
CA VAL A 46 11.49 7.67 -2.77
C VAL A 46 10.99 6.27 -3.15
N ALA A 47 10.61 6.06 -4.42
CA ALA A 47 10.13 4.77 -4.90
C ALA A 47 11.22 3.70 -4.84
N ASN A 48 12.43 3.99 -5.32
CA ASN A 48 13.56 3.05 -5.29
C ASN A 48 13.86 2.59 -3.85
N CYS A 49 13.88 3.52 -2.90
CA CYS A 49 14.04 3.19 -1.48
C CYS A 49 12.91 2.28 -0.96
N PHE A 50 11.64 2.61 -1.25
CA PHE A 50 10.50 1.82 -0.80
C PHE A 50 10.49 0.41 -1.40
N ILE A 51 10.77 0.31 -2.70
CA ILE A 51 10.87 -0.97 -3.43
C ILE A 51 11.97 -1.84 -2.81
N GLU A 52 13.14 -1.27 -2.52
CA GLU A 52 14.23 -1.99 -1.84
C GLU A 52 13.82 -2.45 -0.42
N LEU A 53 13.28 -1.56 0.41
CA LEU A 53 12.97 -1.86 1.81
C LEU A 53 11.84 -2.89 1.95
N ARG A 54 10.82 -2.78 1.11
CA ARG A 54 9.62 -3.63 1.17
C ARG A 54 9.68 -4.82 0.22
N GLN A 55 10.70 -4.90 -0.63
CA GLN A 55 10.82 -5.93 -1.67
C GLN A 55 9.56 -6.00 -2.55
N ILE A 56 9.09 -4.83 -2.98
CA ILE A 56 7.93 -4.74 -3.88
C ILE A 56 8.26 -5.45 -5.19
N PRO A 57 7.43 -6.39 -5.66
CA PRO A 57 7.68 -7.06 -6.94
C PRO A 57 7.74 -6.06 -8.10
N SER A 58 8.68 -6.27 -9.00
CA SER A 58 8.89 -5.40 -10.17
C SER A 58 7.63 -5.25 -11.05
N THR A 59 6.83 -6.30 -11.18
CA THR A 59 5.55 -6.30 -11.91
C THR A 59 4.52 -5.35 -11.30
N ASN A 60 4.61 -5.08 -10.00
CA ASN A 60 3.70 -4.20 -9.26
C ASN A 60 4.07 -2.70 -9.35
N VAL A 61 5.16 -2.34 -10.02
CA VAL A 61 5.63 -0.94 -10.11
C VAL A 61 5.21 -0.32 -11.44
N ILE A 62 4.44 0.77 -11.37
CA ILE A 62 3.91 1.50 -12.53
C ILE A 62 4.54 2.90 -12.59
N TYR A 63 5.26 3.18 -13.68
CA TYR A 63 5.81 4.51 -13.95
C TYR A 63 4.79 5.33 -14.72
N VAL A 64 4.36 6.45 -14.13
CA VAL A 64 3.40 7.36 -14.73
C VAL A 64 4.13 8.66 -15.08
N PRO A 65 4.19 9.07 -16.36
CA PRO A 65 4.73 10.37 -16.72
C PRO A 65 3.70 11.44 -16.36
N TRP A 66 3.87 12.07 -15.19
CA TRP A 66 2.96 13.09 -14.71
C TRP A 66 3.68 14.44 -14.65
N GLU A 67 3.24 15.38 -15.49
CA GLU A 67 3.84 16.72 -15.55
C GLU A 67 3.65 17.46 -14.22
N LEU A 68 4.73 18.11 -13.78
CA LEU A 68 4.84 18.77 -12.49
C LEU A 68 4.28 20.19 -12.55
N ASP A 69 2.95 20.33 -12.49
CA ASP A 69 2.35 21.67 -12.39
C ASP A 69 1.07 21.77 -11.54
N ALA A 70 0.82 20.77 -10.70
CA ALA A 70 -0.49 20.66 -10.05
C ALA A 70 -0.38 20.12 -8.62
N ARG A 71 -0.37 21.04 -7.65
CA ARG A 71 -0.80 20.77 -6.26
C ARG A 71 -2.19 20.13 -6.23
N ALA A 72 -2.96 20.44 -7.27
CA ALA A 72 -4.31 19.99 -7.51
C ALA A 72 -4.47 19.56 -8.96
N THR A 73 -5.18 18.47 -9.22
CA THR A 73 -5.66 18.12 -10.57
C THR A 73 -7.19 17.97 -10.58
N SER A 74 -7.81 17.87 -11.76
CA SER A 74 -9.25 17.59 -11.82
C SER A 74 -9.55 16.11 -11.59
N GLY A 75 -10.75 15.81 -11.08
CA GLY A 75 -11.22 14.42 -10.92
C GLY A 75 -11.17 13.62 -12.22
N ALA A 76 -11.54 14.23 -13.35
CA ALA A 76 -11.42 13.61 -14.67
C ALA A 76 -9.96 13.32 -15.06
N ALA A 77 -9.03 14.25 -14.83
CA ALA A 77 -7.62 14.03 -15.13
C ALA A 77 -7.00 12.93 -14.24
N PHE A 78 -7.32 12.90 -12.95
CA PHE A 78 -6.94 11.80 -12.06
C PHE A 78 -7.48 10.46 -12.57
N ARG A 79 -8.78 10.39 -12.88
CA ARG A 79 -9.41 9.17 -13.38
C ARG A 79 -8.78 8.70 -14.69
N ASP A 80 -8.76 9.56 -15.70
CA ASP A 80 -8.51 9.16 -17.09
C ASP A 80 -7.03 9.12 -17.45
N LYS A 81 -6.19 9.94 -16.81
CA LYS A 81 -4.77 10.06 -17.16
C LYS A 81 -3.83 9.42 -16.14
N LEU A 82 -4.29 9.16 -14.91
CA LEU A 82 -3.46 8.60 -13.84
C LEU A 82 -3.94 7.20 -13.45
N PHE A 83 -5.13 7.09 -12.86
CA PHE A 83 -5.51 5.88 -12.15
C PHE A 83 -6.04 4.78 -13.08
N LYS A 84 -6.92 5.11 -14.04
CA LYS A 84 -7.43 4.12 -15.00
C LYS A 84 -6.31 3.47 -15.82
N PRO A 85 -5.33 4.22 -16.39
CA PRO A 85 -4.20 3.59 -17.09
C PRO A 85 -3.33 2.73 -16.17
N ALA A 86 -3.13 3.13 -14.92
CA ALA A 86 -2.36 2.33 -13.97
C ALA A 86 -3.05 0.99 -13.64
N LEU A 87 -4.37 0.99 -13.41
CA LEU A 87 -5.12 -0.26 -13.21
C LEU A 87 -5.12 -1.13 -14.45
N ALA A 88 -5.27 -0.53 -15.65
CA ALA A 88 -5.20 -1.28 -16.91
C ALA A 88 -3.84 -1.95 -17.12
N GLU A 89 -2.74 -1.29 -16.72
CA GLU A 89 -1.40 -1.87 -16.80
C GLU A 89 -1.20 -3.00 -15.77
N LEU A 90 -1.72 -2.88 -14.56
CA LEU A 90 -1.72 -3.97 -13.57
C LEU A 90 -2.55 -5.17 -14.05
N GLU A 91 -3.68 -4.93 -14.70
CA GLU A 91 -4.53 -5.96 -15.31
C GLU A 91 -3.79 -6.65 -16.47
N ARG A 92 -3.16 -5.88 -17.37
CA ARG A 92 -2.36 -6.40 -18.48
C ARG A 92 -1.21 -7.29 -18.00
N ARG A 93 -0.65 -6.99 -16.83
CA ARG A 93 0.41 -7.77 -16.18
C ARG A 93 -0.11 -8.97 -15.37
N GLY A 94 -1.43 -9.14 -15.26
CA GLY A 94 -2.05 -10.24 -14.51
C GLY A 94 -1.95 -10.10 -12.99
N VAL A 95 -1.60 -8.92 -12.46
CA VAL A 95 -1.42 -8.70 -11.02
C VAL A 95 -2.55 -7.91 -10.37
N LEU A 96 -3.44 -7.25 -11.12
CA LEU A 96 -4.52 -6.46 -10.52
C LEU A 96 -5.38 -7.26 -9.49
N PRO A 97 -5.76 -8.54 -9.72
CA PRO A 97 -6.59 -9.29 -8.77
C PRO A 97 -5.95 -9.56 -7.40
N GLN A 98 -4.63 -9.39 -7.26
CA GLN A 98 -3.91 -9.54 -5.99
C GLN A 98 -3.53 -8.20 -5.35
N ILE A 99 -3.72 -7.06 -6.03
CA ILE A 99 -3.40 -5.75 -5.46
C ILE A 99 -4.49 -5.33 -4.49
N ASP A 100 -4.13 -5.14 -3.23
CA ASP A 100 -5.00 -4.65 -2.17
C ASP A 100 -4.73 -3.18 -1.83
N CYS A 101 -3.51 -2.70 -2.06
CA CYS A 101 -3.10 -1.34 -1.72
C CYS A 101 -2.33 -0.65 -2.86
N ILE A 102 -2.63 0.62 -3.08
CA ILE A 102 -1.90 1.53 -3.95
C ILE A 102 -1.02 2.46 -3.11
N ALA A 103 0.29 2.43 -3.36
CA ALA A 103 1.24 3.38 -2.81
C ALA A 103 1.65 4.37 -3.90
N PHE A 104 1.25 5.63 -3.77
CA PHE A 104 1.81 6.71 -4.57
C PHE A 104 3.17 7.08 -3.98
N SER A 105 4.22 7.23 -4.79
CA SER A 105 5.54 7.65 -4.30
C SER A 105 5.54 9.10 -3.75
N SER A 106 6.17 10.03 -4.43
CA SER A 106 5.92 11.46 -4.32
C SER A 106 5.60 12.01 -5.71
N GLY A 107 5.65 13.32 -5.93
CA GLY A 107 5.50 13.86 -7.29
C GLY A 107 4.08 13.91 -7.85
N PHE A 108 3.07 13.46 -7.12
CA PHE A 108 1.65 13.45 -7.54
C PHE A 108 0.84 14.58 -6.88
N PRO A 109 -0.31 14.99 -7.48
CA PRO A 109 -1.20 15.99 -6.88
C PRO A 109 -1.78 15.46 -5.58
N TYR A 110 -1.68 16.22 -4.48
CA TYR A 110 -2.28 15.81 -3.20
C TYR A 110 -3.79 16.11 -3.14
N LEU A 111 -4.28 17.07 -3.94
CA LEU A 111 -5.66 17.51 -4.00
C LEU A 111 -6.28 17.18 -5.37
N ILE A 112 -7.51 16.71 -5.38
CA ILE A 112 -8.27 16.39 -6.59
C ILE A 112 -9.57 17.20 -6.57
N ASP A 113 -9.73 18.12 -7.51
CA ASP A 113 -10.93 18.93 -7.68
C ASP A 113 -11.93 18.21 -8.59
N CYS A 114 -13.01 17.72 -8.01
CA CYS A 114 -14.07 17.02 -8.71
C CYS A 114 -15.26 17.94 -9.05
N GLY A 115 -15.24 19.22 -8.68
CA GLY A 115 -16.39 20.12 -8.88
C GLY A 115 -16.81 20.23 -10.34
N ARG A 116 -15.84 20.17 -11.27
CA ARG A 116 -16.10 20.21 -12.71
C ARG A 116 -16.77 18.94 -13.27
N MET A 117 -16.82 17.85 -12.51
CA MET A 117 -17.50 16.61 -12.93
C MET A 117 -19.02 16.71 -12.78
N TRP A 118 -19.53 17.61 -11.93
CA TRP A 118 -20.96 17.80 -11.70
C TRP A 118 -21.35 19.28 -11.83
N PRO A 119 -21.34 19.85 -13.06
CA PRO A 119 -21.72 21.23 -13.27
C PRO A 119 -23.18 21.47 -12.87
N GLY A 120 -23.43 22.46 -12.02
CA GLY A 120 -24.78 22.81 -11.54
C GLY A 120 -25.24 22.07 -10.27
N GLU A 121 -24.45 21.14 -9.75
CA GLU A 121 -24.76 20.50 -8.47
C GLU A 121 -24.45 21.42 -7.28
N GLU A 122 -25.42 21.60 -6.38
CA GLU A 122 -25.23 22.34 -5.15
C GLU A 122 -24.77 21.41 -4.01
N PHE A 123 -23.46 21.37 -3.80
CA PHE A 123 -22.90 20.60 -2.69
C PHE A 123 -23.12 21.32 -1.35
N ALA A 124 -23.58 20.56 -0.35
CA ALA A 124 -23.56 21.02 1.04
C ALA A 124 -22.14 21.46 1.43
N LYS A 125 -22.01 22.47 2.31
CA LYS A 125 -20.70 22.97 2.76
C LYS A 125 -19.81 21.85 3.30
N THR A 126 -20.41 20.85 3.95
CA THR A 126 -19.73 19.67 4.50
C THR A 126 -19.34 18.62 3.47
N SER A 127 -19.77 18.73 2.22
CA SER A 127 -19.54 17.74 1.15
C SER A 127 -18.91 18.39 -0.08
N ARG A 128 -17.99 19.35 0.13
CA ARG A 128 -17.28 20.02 -0.98
C ARG A 128 -16.72 18.99 -1.96
N PRO A 129 -16.88 19.19 -3.29
CA PRO A 129 -16.47 18.24 -4.32
C PRO A 129 -14.97 18.32 -4.60
N THR A 130 -14.19 18.24 -3.54
CA THR A 130 -12.72 18.16 -3.55
C THR A 130 -12.37 16.91 -2.77
N THR A 131 -11.40 16.13 -3.21
CA THR A 131 -10.93 14.93 -2.52
C THR A 131 -9.41 14.90 -2.46
N SER A 132 -8.82 14.02 -1.64
CA SER A 132 -7.36 13.83 -1.62
C SER A 132 -6.93 12.79 -2.65
N LEU A 133 -5.64 12.72 -2.96
CA LEU A 133 -5.06 11.68 -3.81
C LEU A 133 -5.45 10.26 -3.34
N THR A 134 -5.27 9.99 -2.06
CA THR A 134 -5.51 8.66 -1.48
C THR A 134 -7.00 8.36 -1.37
N SER A 135 -7.80 9.37 -1.05
CA SER A 135 -9.26 9.26 -1.04
C SER A 135 -9.83 8.95 -2.43
N ALA A 136 -9.30 9.60 -3.48
CA ALA A 136 -9.71 9.38 -4.86
C ALA A 136 -9.42 7.96 -5.33
N ALA A 137 -8.26 7.42 -4.96
CA ALA A 137 -7.89 6.04 -5.25
C ALA A 137 -8.75 5.03 -4.46
N PHE A 138 -8.95 5.27 -3.17
CA PHE A 138 -9.78 4.41 -2.33
C PHE A 138 -11.23 4.37 -2.82
N LEU A 139 -11.82 5.53 -3.09
CA LEU A 139 -13.20 5.69 -3.58
C LEU A 139 -13.29 5.63 -5.12
N TYR A 140 -12.32 5.03 -5.80
CA TYR A 140 -12.20 5.11 -7.25
C TYR A 140 -13.45 4.60 -7.99
N GLN A 141 -14.15 3.59 -7.46
CA GLN A 141 -15.39 3.09 -8.06
C GLN A 141 -16.42 4.22 -8.27
N PHE A 142 -16.57 5.13 -7.30
CA PHE A 142 -17.45 6.28 -7.44
C PHE A 142 -16.96 7.26 -8.52
N LEU A 143 -15.66 7.55 -8.57
CA LEU A 143 -15.10 8.43 -9.60
C LEU A 143 -15.21 7.84 -11.01
N ALA A 144 -15.02 6.54 -11.14
CA ALA A 144 -15.15 5.81 -12.39
C ALA A 144 -16.59 5.84 -12.91
N GLU A 145 -17.57 5.74 -12.02
CA GLU A 145 -19.01 5.79 -12.32
C GLU A 145 -19.60 7.22 -12.27
N GLU A 146 -18.78 8.26 -12.05
CA GLU A 146 -19.20 9.66 -11.89
C GLU A 146 -20.29 9.88 -10.81
N ARG A 147 -20.18 9.14 -9.70
CA ARG A 147 -21.11 9.17 -8.58
C ARG A 147 -20.70 10.14 -7.48
N LYS A 148 -21.49 11.20 -7.28
CA LYS A 148 -21.25 12.25 -6.26
C LYS A 148 -21.35 11.72 -4.83
N GLU A 149 -21.94 10.54 -4.64
CA GLU A 149 -22.12 9.89 -3.34
C GLU A 149 -20.80 9.64 -2.60
N MET A 150 -19.64 9.69 -3.27
CA MET A 150 -18.33 9.64 -2.62
C MET A 150 -18.11 10.70 -1.54
N PHE A 151 -18.89 11.79 -1.53
CA PHE A 151 -18.81 12.86 -0.53
C PHE A 151 -19.81 12.72 0.64
N LEU A 152 -20.49 11.59 0.75
CA LEU A 152 -21.36 11.26 1.90
C LEU A 152 -20.53 10.87 3.15
N GLY A 153 -21.18 10.91 4.31
CA GLY A 153 -20.55 10.71 5.63
C GLY A 153 -20.24 9.25 6.00
N ASN A 154 -20.57 8.29 5.13
CA ASN A 154 -20.51 6.85 5.42
C ASN A 154 -20.14 6.02 4.17
N VAL A 155 -19.19 6.51 3.38
CA VAL A 155 -18.81 5.91 2.07
C VAL A 155 -17.76 4.83 2.17
N ASN A 156 -17.07 4.73 3.32
CA ASN A 156 -16.14 3.65 3.60
C ASN A 156 -16.85 2.53 4.36
N LEU A 157 -17.23 1.47 3.64
CA LEU A 157 -17.89 0.30 4.23
C LEU A 157 -16.90 -0.71 4.82
N TYR A 158 -15.58 -0.50 4.66
CA TYR A 158 -14.56 -1.25 5.39
C TYR A 158 -14.34 -0.72 6.82
N PHE A 159 -14.81 0.50 7.10
CA PHE A 159 -14.78 1.11 8.44
C PHE A 159 -15.30 0.15 9.52
N ALA A 160 -14.57 0.07 10.64
CA ALA A 160 -14.88 -0.78 11.78
C ALA A 160 -15.26 0.08 12.99
N PRO A 161 -16.55 0.39 13.19
CA PRO A 161 -16.97 1.21 14.30
C PRO A 161 -16.70 0.52 15.65
N THR A 162 -16.36 1.32 16.66
CA THR A 162 -16.39 0.85 18.05
C THR A 162 -17.85 0.72 18.50
N ILE A 163 -18.27 -0.49 18.83
CA ILE A 163 -19.63 -0.79 19.31
C ILE A 163 -19.51 -1.23 20.77
N ASN A 164 -20.23 -0.58 21.68
CA ASN A 164 -20.19 -0.88 23.12
C ASN A 164 -18.76 -0.93 23.69
N GLY A 165 -17.91 0.01 23.27
CA GLY A 165 -16.51 0.10 23.71
C GLY A 165 -15.59 -1.00 23.18
N ARG A 166 -16.00 -1.71 22.12
CA ARG A 166 -15.21 -2.78 21.48
C ARG A 166 -15.09 -2.52 19.98
N THR A 167 -13.87 -2.65 19.47
CA THR A 167 -13.57 -2.54 18.05
C THR A 167 -13.24 -3.94 17.50
N ALA A 168 -13.70 -4.25 16.29
CA ALA A 168 -13.29 -5.45 15.56
C ALA A 168 -12.22 -5.10 14.51
N SER A 169 -11.04 -5.72 14.59
CA SER A 169 -9.99 -5.54 13.59
C SER A 169 -10.03 -6.68 12.59
N ARG A 170 -9.84 -6.37 11.31
CA ARG A 170 -9.94 -7.36 10.23
C ARG A 170 -9.02 -7.02 9.05
N ALA A 171 -8.61 -8.08 8.36
CA ALA A 171 -7.86 -8.04 7.12
C ALA A 171 -8.65 -7.34 6.00
N PHE A 172 -7.94 -6.86 4.98
CA PHE A 172 -8.51 -6.22 3.80
C PHE A 172 -8.14 -6.96 2.51
N SER A 173 -9.11 -7.18 1.63
CA SER A 173 -8.84 -7.57 0.24
C SER A 173 -9.62 -6.70 -0.74
N SER A 174 -9.01 -6.29 -1.85
CA SER A 174 -9.69 -5.56 -2.93
C SER A 174 -10.71 -6.44 -3.68
N GLN A 175 -10.57 -7.76 -3.56
CA GLN A 175 -11.53 -8.73 -4.12
C GLN A 175 -12.82 -8.81 -3.30
N GLN A 176 -12.77 -8.39 -2.04
CA GLN A 176 -13.92 -8.40 -1.14
C GLN A 176 -14.87 -7.23 -1.46
N SER A 177 -16.14 -7.54 -1.71
CA SER A 177 -17.20 -6.53 -1.78
C SER A 177 -17.77 -6.26 -0.39
N TRP A 178 -18.09 -4.99 -0.12
CA TRP A 178 -18.59 -4.52 1.17
C TRP A 178 -20.04 -4.00 1.04
N GLY A 179 -20.90 -4.49 1.94
CA GLY A 179 -22.30 -4.08 2.04
C GLY A 179 -22.51 -2.95 3.06
N PRO A 180 -23.68 -2.28 3.07
CA PRO A 180 -23.94 -1.08 3.89
C PRO A 180 -23.69 -1.23 5.40
N ASN A 181 -23.78 -2.46 5.92
CA ASN A 181 -23.54 -2.76 7.34
C ASN A 181 -22.06 -3.07 7.66
N GLY A 182 -21.15 -2.82 6.72
CA GLY A 182 -19.73 -3.13 6.83
C GLY A 182 -19.41 -4.64 6.88
N ALA A 183 -20.32 -5.45 6.34
CA ALA A 183 -20.15 -6.88 6.17
C ALA A 183 -19.66 -7.21 4.76
N ALA A 184 -18.86 -8.27 4.67
CA ALA A 184 -18.51 -8.93 3.42
C ALA A 184 -19.78 -9.45 2.73
N VAL A 185 -19.97 -9.09 1.46
CA VAL A 185 -21.11 -9.50 0.63
C VAL A 185 -20.62 -9.97 -0.75
N ALA A 186 -21.45 -10.67 -1.50
CA ALA A 186 -21.11 -11.08 -2.87
C ALA A 186 -21.02 -9.86 -3.81
N GLU A 187 -22.03 -9.00 -3.78
CA GLU A 187 -22.14 -7.78 -4.58
C GLU A 187 -22.21 -6.56 -3.65
N GLY A 188 -21.30 -5.60 -3.86
CA GLY A 188 -21.15 -4.43 -3.00
C GLY A 188 -20.01 -3.54 -3.47
N LEU A 189 -19.63 -2.55 -2.66
CA LEU A 189 -18.54 -1.64 -3.00
C LEU A 189 -17.19 -2.35 -2.85
N LYS A 190 -16.29 -2.09 -3.81
CA LYS A 190 -14.90 -2.52 -3.76
C LYS A 190 -13.99 -1.32 -3.60
N TYR A 191 -12.86 -1.54 -2.95
CA TYR A 191 -11.88 -0.49 -2.65
C TYR A 191 -10.48 -0.99 -2.97
N TYR A 192 -9.55 -0.05 -3.08
CA TYR A 192 -8.12 -0.30 -2.89
C TYR A 192 -7.67 0.55 -1.72
N LEU A 193 -6.96 0.00 -0.75
CA LEU A 193 -6.27 0.86 0.23
C LEU A 193 -5.34 1.80 -0.53
N ALA A 194 -5.15 3.03 -0.03
CA ALA A 194 -4.30 3.99 -0.70
C ALA A 194 -3.52 4.87 0.28
N THR A 195 -2.23 5.03 0.01
CA THR A 195 -1.32 5.91 0.77
C THR A 195 -0.41 6.68 -0.20
N ALA A 196 0.07 7.85 0.20
CA ALA A 196 1.22 8.49 -0.43
C ALA A 196 2.45 8.30 0.46
N LEU A 197 3.57 7.84 -0.08
CA LEU A 197 4.80 7.66 0.71
C LEU A 197 5.27 9.00 1.28
N GLY A 198 5.03 10.09 0.55
CA GLY A 198 5.05 11.44 1.06
C GLY A 198 4.67 12.46 0.00
N VAL A 199 4.74 13.76 0.34
CA VAL A 199 4.51 14.86 -0.60
C VAL A 199 5.74 15.74 -0.59
N THR A 200 6.38 15.92 -1.75
CA THR A 200 7.64 16.66 -1.90
C THR A 200 7.48 18.12 -2.34
N HIS A 201 6.23 18.55 -2.52
CA HIS A 201 5.91 19.90 -2.97
C HIS A 201 5.47 20.81 -1.82
N GLY A 202 5.77 22.10 -1.94
CA GLY A 202 5.37 23.13 -0.99
C GLY A 202 5.83 22.86 0.42
N GLN A 203 4.92 22.96 1.39
CA GLN A 203 5.21 22.67 2.80
C GLN A 203 5.20 21.16 3.12
N GLY A 204 5.47 20.33 2.12
CA GLY A 204 5.69 18.90 2.26
C GLY A 204 7.02 18.56 2.92
N ASN A 205 7.55 17.39 2.59
CA ASN A 205 8.82 16.88 3.06
C ASN A 205 9.87 16.90 1.96
N SER A 206 11.16 16.91 2.30
CA SER A 206 12.18 16.55 1.30
C SER A 206 12.12 15.04 1.01
N ALA A 207 12.63 14.61 -0.15
CA ALA A 207 12.81 13.18 -0.43
C ALA A 207 13.64 12.48 0.66
N ALA A 208 14.67 13.15 1.19
CA ALA A 208 15.50 12.62 2.27
C ALA A 208 14.72 12.39 3.57
N GLU A 209 13.83 13.31 3.96
CA GLU A 209 12.94 13.15 5.12
C GLU A 209 11.99 11.94 4.95
N ILE A 210 11.41 11.80 3.76
CA ILE A 210 10.52 10.67 3.43
C ILE A 210 11.30 9.35 3.49
N ILE A 211 12.45 9.27 2.81
CA ILE A 211 13.32 8.09 2.81
C ILE A 211 13.74 7.71 4.23
N ALA A 212 14.10 8.69 5.07
CA ALA A 212 14.44 8.45 6.46
C ALA A 212 13.25 7.89 7.26
N SER A 213 12.04 8.40 7.03
CA SER A 213 10.81 7.86 7.62
C SER A 213 10.58 6.41 7.18
N LEU A 214 10.66 6.10 5.87
CA LEU A 214 10.47 4.74 5.35
C LEU A 214 11.47 3.75 5.97
N ARG A 215 12.74 4.13 6.11
CA ARG A 215 13.76 3.28 6.77
C ARG A 215 13.42 3.01 8.24
N ARG A 216 12.98 4.03 8.98
CA ARG A 216 12.52 3.87 10.37
C ARG A 216 11.28 2.99 10.45
N SER A 217 10.29 3.20 9.58
CA SER A 217 9.07 2.39 9.48
C SER A 217 9.40 0.92 9.24
N LYS A 218 10.31 0.63 8.30
CA LYS A 218 10.74 -0.75 8.03
C LYS A 218 11.45 -1.38 9.22
N SER A 219 12.30 -0.62 9.92
CA SER A 219 12.99 -1.11 11.12
C SER A 219 12.06 -1.40 12.30
N ALA A 220 10.81 -0.90 12.25
CA ALA A 220 9.84 -1.07 13.32
C ALA A 220 9.00 -2.35 13.18
N ASP A 221 8.90 -2.93 11.99
CA ASP A 221 8.07 -4.11 11.72
C ASP A 221 8.35 -5.24 12.73
N GLY A 222 7.30 -5.69 13.41
CA GLY A 222 7.39 -6.77 14.41
C GLY A 222 8.34 -6.51 15.59
N ALA A 223 8.88 -5.30 15.75
CA ALA A 223 9.78 -4.96 16.84
C ALA A 223 9.08 -4.94 18.21
N ARG A 224 7.74 -4.75 18.22
CA ARG A 224 6.91 -4.69 19.43
C ARG A 224 7.50 -3.76 20.50
N TYR A 225 7.96 -2.57 20.08
CA TYR A 225 8.58 -1.61 20.99
C TYR A 225 7.72 -1.33 22.22
N ARG A 226 8.34 -1.28 23.40
CA ARG A 226 7.69 -0.92 24.67
C ARG A 226 7.56 0.60 24.79
N GLY A 227 6.71 1.19 23.95
CA GLY A 227 6.33 2.59 24.07
C GLY A 227 4.88 2.78 24.54
N THR A 228 4.48 4.04 24.65
CA THR A 228 3.15 4.45 25.09
C THR A 228 2.39 5.12 23.94
N ILE A 229 1.12 4.74 23.79
CA ILE A 229 0.18 5.40 22.90
C ILE A 229 -0.56 6.48 23.71
N TYR A 230 -0.46 7.72 23.26
CA TYR A 230 -0.99 8.88 23.96
C TYR A 230 -2.28 9.39 23.29
N TYR A 231 -3.32 9.56 24.10
CA TYR A 231 -4.56 10.24 23.73
C TYR A 231 -4.65 11.57 24.48
N MET A 232 -4.74 12.67 23.74
CA MET A 232 -4.67 14.01 24.32
C MET A 232 -6.06 14.67 24.38
N GLU A 233 -6.53 14.93 25.60
CA GLU A 233 -7.80 15.61 25.88
C GLU A 233 -7.59 17.10 26.13
N ASN A 234 -8.42 17.93 25.49
CA ASN A 234 -8.41 19.37 25.70
C ASN A 234 -9.77 19.99 25.33
N LYS A 235 -9.88 21.31 25.49
CA LYS A 235 -11.13 22.06 25.28
C LYS A 235 -11.40 22.45 23.81
N ASP A 236 -10.50 22.13 22.87
CA ASP A 236 -10.73 22.39 21.44
C ASP A 236 -11.79 21.40 20.92
N VAL A 237 -12.73 21.90 20.11
CA VAL A 237 -13.75 21.07 19.45
C VAL A 237 -13.12 19.90 18.67
N ARG A 238 -11.89 20.08 18.16
CA ARG A 238 -11.11 19.07 17.47
C ARG A 238 -10.75 17.86 18.34
N SER A 239 -10.60 18.07 19.65
CA SER A 239 -10.41 16.97 20.62
C SER A 239 -11.75 16.44 21.11
N GLN A 240 -12.68 17.34 21.45
CA GLN A 240 -13.98 16.99 22.04
C GLN A 240 -14.82 16.00 21.22
N VAL A 241 -14.78 16.10 19.89
CA VAL A 241 -15.55 15.21 19.01
C VAL A 241 -15.03 13.76 18.98
N ARG A 242 -13.87 13.47 19.58
CA ARG A 242 -13.29 12.11 19.65
C ARG A 242 -12.97 11.62 21.05
N GLN A 243 -12.81 12.52 22.02
CA GLN A 243 -12.36 12.17 23.37
C GLN A 243 -13.25 11.15 24.10
N GLY A 244 -14.56 11.11 23.79
CA GLY A 244 -15.47 10.12 24.36
C GLY A 244 -15.08 8.66 24.07
N GLY A 245 -14.25 8.39 23.06
CA GLY A 245 -13.75 7.06 22.73
C GLY A 245 -12.36 6.71 23.30
N TYR A 246 -11.65 7.66 23.92
CA TYR A 246 -10.24 7.45 24.32
C TYR A 246 -10.09 6.39 25.40
N GLN A 247 -10.93 6.39 26.44
CA GLN A 247 -10.83 5.43 27.54
C GLN A 247 -11.13 3.99 27.08
N ALA A 248 -12.08 3.81 26.16
CA ALA A 248 -12.35 2.52 25.56
C ALA A 248 -11.14 2.02 24.76
N ALA A 249 -10.55 2.89 23.94
CA ALA A 249 -9.36 2.55 23.17
C ALA A 249 -8.16 2.18 24.06
N VAL A 250 -7.90 2.93 25.15
CA VAL A 250 -6.87 2.59 26.15
C VAL A 250 -7.13 1.22 26.78
N SER A 251 -8.38 0.89 27.09
CA SER A 251 -8.74 -0.42 27.65
C SER A 251 -8.50 -1.56 26.64
N GLU A 252 -8.80 -1.33 25.36
CA GLU A 252 -8.53 -2.31 24.30
C GLU A 252 -7.03 -2.47 24.02
N LEU A 253 -6.25 -1.39 24.10
CA LEU A 253 -4.79 -1.44 24.00
C LEU A 253 -4.19 -2.27 25.14
N ALA A 254 -4.65 -2.05 26.38
CA ALA A 254 -4.22 -2.84 27.53
C ALA A 254 -4.52 -4.34 27.34
N ALA A 255 -5.68 -4.68 26.78
CA ALA A 255 -6.03 -6.06 26.45
C ALA A 255 -5.15 -6.66 25.33
N ALA A 256 -4.60 -5.82 24.45
CA ALA A 256 -3.59 -6.20 23.45
C ALA A 256 -2.14 -6.19 24.00
N GLY A 257 -1.95 -5.90 25.29
CA GLY A 257 -0.63 -5.81 25.91
C GLY A 257 0.17 -4.55 25.55
N VAL A 258 -0.50 -3.50 25.04
CA VAL A 258 0.10 -2.23 24.66
C VAL A 258 -0.33 -1.13 25.63
N ARG A 259 0.62 -0.29 26.06
CA ARG A 259 0.32 0.79 27.00
C ARG A 259 -0.36 1.96 26.28
N GLY A 260 -1.59 2.28 26.69
CA GLY A 260 -2.29 3.49 26.30
C GLY A 260 -2.50 4.42 27.50
N VAL A 261 -2.45 5.74 27.30
CA VAL A 261 -2.71 6.73 28.35
C VAL A 261 -3.54 7.88 27.79
N VAL A 262 -4.55 8.31 28.55
CA VAL A 262 -5.25 9.58 28.34
C VAL A 262 -4.58 10.67 29.16
N MET A 263 -4.24 11.80 28.54
CA MET A 263 -3.60 12.94 29.21
C MET A 263 -4.27 14.25 28.81
N SER A 264 -4.35 15.20 29.75
CA SER A 264 -4.77 16.56 29.42
C SER A 264 -3.68 17.33 28.68
N GLY A 265 -4.05 18.05 27.62
CA GLY A 265 -3.16 18.88 26.82
C GLY A 265 -3.36 18.70 25.31
N THR A 266 -2.50 19.33 24.53
CA THR A 266 -2.49 19.19 23.06
C THR A 266 -1.39 18.24 22.58
N ALA A 267 -0.26 18.19 23.27
CA ALA A 267 0.85 17.27 23.01
C ALA A 267 1.30 16.58 24.31
N PRO A 268 1.79 15.33 24.24
CA PRO A 268 2.56 14.74 25.34
C PRO A 268 3.85 15.54 25.56
N LEU A 269 4.15 15.91 26.80
CA LEU A 269 5.34 16.69 27.17
C LEU A 269 6.39 15.81 27.86
N ASN A 270 7.66 15.97 27.45
CA ASN A 270 8.82 15.25 27.98
C ASN A 270 8.63 13.72 28.01
N LYS A 271 8.00 13.16 26.97
CA LYS A 271 7.74 11.72 26.84
C LYS A 271 8.73 11.07 25.88
N PRO A 272 9.62 10.18 26.33
CA PRO A 272 10.67 9.61 25.48
C PRO A 272 10.16 8.47 24.57
N ASP A 273 8.89 8.10 24.65
CA ASP A 273 8.39 6.80 24.22
C ASP A 273 7.07 6.84 23.42
N ILE A 274 6.83 7.88 22.62
CA ILE A 274 5.57 7.99 21.86
C ILE A 274 5.54 6.89 20.77
N ALA A 275 4.77 5.83 21.02
CA ALA A 275 4.48 4.76 20.06
C ALA A 275 3.23 5.06 19.21
N GLY A 276 2.43 6.04 19.61
CA GLY A 276 1.28 6.52 18.86
C GLY A 276 0.71 7.77 19.51
N LEU A 277 0.10 8.65 18.74
CA LEU A 277 -0.53 9.87 19.22
C LEU A 277 -1.87 10.09 18.55
N THR A 278 -2.91 10.34 19.34
CA THR A 278 -4.20 10.84 18.89
C THR A 278 -4.53 12.12 19.64
N THR A 279 -4.64 13.24 18.92
CA THR A 279 -4.88 14.58 19.50
C THR A 279 -5.68 15.45 18.53
N GLY A 280 -6.25 16.55 19.01
CA GLY A 280 -6.92 17.54 18.18
C GLY A 280 -6.57 18.95 18.61
N THR A 281 -5.89 19.69 17.73
CA THR A 281 -5.54 21.10 17.93
C THR A 281 -5.10 21.73 16.60
N SER A 282 -5.31 23.04 16.43
CA SER A 282 -4.77 23.81 15.30
C SER A 282 -3.24 23.83 15.29
N HIS A 283 -2.61 23.84 16.47
CA HIS A 283 -1.18 24.06 16.66
C HIS A 283 -0.57 22.99 17.56
N LEU A 284 -0.22 21.85 16.96
CA LEU A 284 0.44 20.75 17.66
C LEU A 284 1.95 21.03 17.73
N LEU A 285 2.41 21.47 18.90
CA LEU A 285 3.82 21.79 19.17
C LEU A 285 4.63 20.55 19.59
N LEU A 286 4.61 19.51 18.76
CA LEU A 286 5.27 18.24 19.10
C LEU A 286 6.81 18.38 19.05
N GLY A 287 7.35 19.12 18.08
CA GLY A 287 8.80 19.30 17.91
C GLY A 287 9.51 20.01 19.07
N SER A 288 8.78 20.85 19.83
CA SER A 288 9.30 21.56 21.01
C SER A 288 8.82 20.97 22.34
N SER A 289 8.14 19.82 22.31
CA SER A 289 7.54 19.21 23.51
C SER A 289 8.53 18.50 24.45
N GLY A 290 9.79 18.33 24.02
CA GLY A 290 10.77 17.46 24.70
C GLY A 290 10.47 15.97 24.58
N SER A 291 9.50 15.58 23.74
CA SER A 291 9.10 14.20 23.54
C SER A 291 9.74 13.56 22.31
N THR A 292 9.78 12.23 22.26
CA THR A 292 10.40 11.44 21.20
C THR A 292 9.37 10.51 20.57
N ILE A 293 9.24 10.58 19.24
CA ILE A 293 8.44 9.66 18.45
C ILE A 293 9.28 8.40 18.19
N LEU A 294 8.74 7.24 18.55
CA LEU A 294 9.39 5.96 18.30
C LEU A 294 9.21 5.53 16.84
N PRO A 295 10.17 4.76 16.27
CA PRO A 295 10.00 4.17 14.95
C PRO A 295 8.71 3.36 14.86
N GLY A 296 7.97 3.54 13.76
CA GLY A 296 6.69 2.87 13.54
C GLY A 296 5.47 3.61 14.08
N ALA A 297 5.62 4.70 14.84
CA ALA A 297 4.48 5.38 15.44
C ALA A 297 3.56 6.08 14.43
N LEU A 298 2.25 5.98 14.65
CA LEU A 298 1.24 6.78 13.93
C LEU A 298 0.90 8.03 14.73
N VAL A 299 0.96 9.19 14.07
CA VAL A 299 0.56 10.47 14.66
C VAL A 299 -0.67 10.99 13.94
N ASP A 300 -1.77 11.08 14.69
CA ASP A 300 -3.04 11.61 14.22
C ASP A 300 -3.41 12.89 14.97
N ASN A 301 -3.50 13.98 14.23
CA ASN A 301 -3.97 15.27 14.72
C ASN A 301 -5.22 15.68 13.94
N LEU A 302 -6.38 15.76 14.61
CA LEU A 302 -7.55 16.37 14.00
C LEU A 302 -7.27 17.87 13.90
N THR A 303 -7.01 18.32 12.68
CA THR A 303 -6.88 19.73 12.35
C THR A 303 -7.49 20.02 10.98
N SER A 304 -8.00 21.23 10.82
CA SER A 304 -8.60 21.63 9.56
C SER A 304 -7.50 21.77 8.51
N ALA A 305 -7.67 21.17 7.33
CA ALA A 305 -6.73 21.36 6.23
C ALA A 305 -5.28 20.91 6.52
N GLY A 306 -5.05 20.01 7.49
CA GLY A 306 -3.70 19.53 7.85
C GLY A 306 -2.95 18.79 6.75
N GLY A 307 -3.65 18.37 5.68
CA GLY A 307 -3.09 17.78 4.46
C GLY A 307 -2.84 18.79 3.34
N GLN A 308 -3.09 20.10 3.55
CA GLN A 308 -2.82 21.12 2.53
C GLN A 308 -1.35 21.55 2.51
N MET A 309 -0.61 21.09 1.50
CA MET A 309 0.81 21.41 1.28
C MET A 309 0.99 22.70 0.46
N LEU A 310 0.42 23.81 0.93
CA LEU A 310 0.47 25.10 0.23
C LEU A 310 1.90 25.67 0.18
N ILE A 311 2.29 26.25 -0.95
CA ILE A 311 3.58 26.96 -1.11
C ILE A 311 3.53 28.38 -0.52
N ARG A 312 2.33 28.98 -0.46
CA ARG A 312 2.18 30.37 0.02
C ARG A 312 2.34 30.46 1.54
N PRO A 313 2.93 31.54 2.06
CA PRO A 313 2.85 31.87 3.48
C PRO A 313 1.40 31.97 3.93
N GLU A 314 1.14 31.50 5.14
CA GLU A 314 -0.17 31.61 5.76
C GLU A 314 -0.07 32.46 7.03
N THR A 315 -1.10 33.26 7.27
CA THR A 315 -1.30 33.90 8.56
C THR A 315 -1.76 32.82 9.54
N ASN A 316 -0.97 32.55 10.60
CA ASN A 316 -1.27 31.54 11.63
C ASN A 316 -1.41 30.10 11.09
N PRO A 317 -0.35 29.53 10.47
CA PRO A 317 -0.41 28.22 9.82
C PRO A 317 -0.74 27.11 10.82
N GLN A 318 -1.69 26.24 10.48
CA GLN A 318 -1.99 25.05 11.28
C GLN A 318 -0.92 23.96 11.05
N THR A 319 -0.74 23.08 12.03
CA THR A 319 0.24 21.99 11.92
C THR A 319 -0.12 21.03 10.80
N ARG A 320 0.86 20.78 9.91
CA ARG A 320 0.74 19.88 8.76
C ARG A 320 1.20 18.48 9.09
N ILE A 321 0.67 17.51 8.35
CA ILE A 321 1.07 16.11 8.48
C ILE A 321 2.54 15.86 8.08
N SER A 322 3.13 16.71 7.24
CA SER A 322 4.55 16.64 6.88
C SER A 322 5.48 16.87 8.08
N GLU A 323 5.04 17.65 9.07
CA GLU A 323 5.80 17.87 10.30
C GLU A 323 5.94 16.56 11.09
N PHE A 324 4.93 15.70 11.09
CA PHE A 324 4.99 14.44 11.82
C PHE A 324 5.96 13.45 11.18
N ILE A 325 6.02 13.42 9.83
CA ILE A 325 7.01 12.62 9.10
C ILE A 325 8.43 13.11 9.38
N ARG A 326 8.63 14.44 9.38
CA ARG A 326 9.91 15.08 9.73
C ARG A 326 10.36 14.72 11.13
N LEU A 327 9.43 14.68 12.09
CA LEU A 327 9.70 14.33 13.49
C LEU A 327 9.84 12.82 13.75
N GLY A 328 9.62 11.97 12.74
CA GLY A 328 9.89 10.53 12.87
C GLY A 328 8.70 9.59 12.77
N ALA A 329 7.48 10.10 12.61
CA ALA A 329 6.29 9.27 12.47
C ALA A 329 6.37 8.38 11.22
N ALA A 330 5.84 7.16 11.34
CA ALA A 330 5.72 6.21 10.24
C ALA A 330 4.55 6.56 9.30
N GLY A 331 3.56 7.26 9.82
CA GLY A 331 2.59 7.98 9.01
C GLY A 331 1.65 8.86 9.79
N ALA A 332 0.86 9.59 9.01
CA ALA A 332 -0.04 10.63 9.46
C ALA A 332 -1.20 10.79 8.47
N SER A 333 -2.28 11.43 8.92
CA SER A 333 -3.40 11.77 8.04
C SER A 333 -3.92 13.18 8.29
N GLY A 334 -4.43 13.83 7.26
CA GLY A 334 -4.93 15.21 7.35
C GLY A 334 -5.78 15.57 6.15
N THR A 335 -6.77 16.44 6.35
CA THR A 335 -7.70 16.77 5.26
C THR A 335 -7.07 17.76 4.28
N VAL A 336 -7.38 17.62 2.99
CA VAL A 336 -6.88 18.53 1.93
C VAL A 336 -7.80 19.72 1.69
N VAL A 337 -8.92 19.79 2.40
CA VAL A 337 -9.89 20.89 2.40
C VAL A 337 -10.49 21.00 3.80
N GLU A 338 -11.09 22.16 4.11
CA GLU A 338 -11.83 22.37 5.36
C GLU A 338 -12.93 21.30 5.52
N PRO A 339 -12.80 20.40 6.52
CA PRO A 339 -13.73 19.29 6.66
C PRO A 339 -14.87 19.58 7.64
N PHE A 340 -14.80 20.69 8.40
CA PHE A 340 -15.51 20.90 9.67
C PHE A 340 -15.10 19.89 10.75
N ALA A 341 -15.48 20.13 12.01
CA ALA A 341 -15.23 19.21 13.12
C ALA A 341 -16.20 17.99 13.10
N LEU A 342 -16.23 17.26 11.98
CA LEU A 342 -17.07 16.08 11.78
C LEU A 342 -16.24 14.82 12.04
N ALA A 343 -16.51 14.11 13.15
CA ALA A 343 -15.76 12.93 13.56
C ALA A 343 -15.65 11.85 12.46
N ALA A 344 -16.71 11.67 11.66
CA ALA A 344 -16.73 10.69 10.56
C ALA A 344 -15.60 10.88 9.52
N LYS A 345 -15.07 12.10 9.38
CA LYS A 345 -14.03 12.43 8.39
C LYS A 345 -12.60 12.24 8.88
N PHE A 346 -12.42 11.91 10.15
CA PHE A 346 -11.13 11.73 10.77
C PHE A 346 -11.01 10.33 11.36
N PRO A 347 -9.78 9.83 11.56
CA PRO A 347 -9.59 8.57 12.27
C PRO A 347 -10.19 8.64 13.68
N SER A 348 -10.97 7.62 14.00
CA SER A 348 -11.46 7.36 15.35
C SER A 348 -10.30 6.95 16.27
N PRO A 349 -10.48 7.01 17.61
CA PRO A 349 -9.47 6.54 18.57
C PRO A 349 -9.01 5.09 18.35
N ALA A 350 -9.85 4.29 17.69
CA ALA A 350 -9.58 2.89 17.35
C ALA A 350 -8.43 2.71 16.34
N LEU A 351 -7.98 3.77 15.63
CA LEU A 351 -6.80 3.74 14.75
C LEU A 351 -5.62 3.01 15.41
N GLN A 352 -5.28 3.43 16.62
CA GLN A 352 -4.16 2.88 17.38
C GLN A 352 -4.44 1.44 17.85
N VAL A 353 -5.71 1.08 18.08
CA VAL A 353 -6.14 -0.27 18.46
C VAL A 353 -5.97 -1.25 17.31
N HIS A 354 -6.39 -0.90 16.09
CA HIS A 354 -6.17 -1.72 14.90
C HIS A 354 -4.67 -1.97 14.68
N TYR A 355 -3.88 -0.89 14.78
CA TYR A 355 -2.45 -0.94 14.55
C TYR A 355 -1.71 -1.77 15.61
N ALA A 356 -2.07 -1.62 16.89
CA ALA A 356 -1.55 -2.41 18.01
C ALA A 356 -1.90 -3.90 17.93
N ARG A 357 -3.00 -4.26 17.25
CA ARG A 357 -3.37 -5.67 17.01
C ARG A 357 -2.60 -6.30 15.85
N GLY A 358 -1.87 -5.49 15.08
CA GLY A 358 -1.02 -5.96 13.99
C GLY A 358 -1.56 -5.67 12.58
N CYS A 359 -2.63 -4.89 12.44
CA CYS A 359 -2.98 -4.33 11.14
C CYS A 359 -1.85 -3.42 10.64
N SER A 360 -1.66 -3.36 9.33
CA SER A 360 -0.76 -2.40 8.70
C SER A 360 -1.24 -0.96 8.88
N LEU A 361 -0.36 0.01 8.61
CA LEU A 361 -0.70 1.43 8.61
C LEU A 361 -1.93 1.70 7.74
N ALA A 362 -1.93 1.18 6.50
CA ALA A 362 -3.02 1.41 5.56
C ALA A 362 -4.34 0.81 6.08
N GLU A 363 -4.34 -0.46 6.50
CA GLU A 363 -5.52 -1.11 7.06
C GLU A 363 -6.04 -0.39 8.30
N SER A 364 -5.14 0.10 9.16
CA SER A 364 -5.52 0.78 10.42
C SER A 364 -6.22 2.09 10.15
N TYR A 365 -5.75 2.90 9.20
CA TYR A 365 -6.41 4.15 8.83
C TYR A 365 -7.80 3.90 8.23
N TYR A 366 -7.92 3.01 7.24
CA TYR A 366 -9.21 2.78 6.58
C TYR A 366 -10.20 1.99 7.45
N GLN A 367 -9.77 1.25 8.47
CA GLN A 367 -10.71 0.74 9.49
C GLN A 367 -11.17 1.82 10.46
N ALA A 368 -10.44 2.95 10.58
CA ALA A 368 -10.70 3.96 11.59
C ALA A 368 -11.49 5.19 11.10
N VAL A 369 -11.73 5.36 9.79
CA VAL A 369 -12.43 6.53 9.23
C VAL A 369 -13.66 6.15 8.40
N ALA A 370 -14.82 6.75 8.67
CA ALA A 370 -16.08 6.44 7.98
C ALA A 370 -16.25 7.19 6.63
N ALA A 371 -15.70 8.40 6.54
CA ALA A 371 -15.78 9.28 5.38
C ALA A 371 -14.40 9.81 5.00
N PRO A 372 -13.53 8.98 4.38
CA PRO A 372 -12.17 9.38 4.01
C PRO A 372 -12.14 10.39 2.86
N CYS A 373 -13.27 10.88 2.35
CA CYS A 373 -13.35 11.67 1.11
C CYS A 373 -12.47 12.91 1.07
N HIS A 374 -12.03 13.46 2.20
CA HIS A 374 -11.10 14.60 2.27
C HIS A 374 -9.71 14.25 2.81
N LEU A 375 -9.50 13.01 3.26
CA LEU A 375 -8.37 12.61 4.09
C LEU A 375 -7.19 12.13 3.24
N LEU A 376 -6.10 12.89 3.24
CA LEU A 376 -4.81 12.45 2.72
C LEU A 376 -4.11 11.60 3.79
N ILE A 377 -3.74 10.37 3.44
CA ILE A 377 -2.95 9.48 4.31
C ILE A 377 -1.54 9.39 3.74
N ILE A 378 -0.54 9.71 4.56
CA ILE A 378 0.87 9.64 4.17
C ILE A 378 1.67 8.69 5.06
N GLY A 379 2.72 8.08 4.51
CA GLY A 379 3.63 7.19 5.22
C GLY A 379 3.80 5.83 4.54
N ASP A 380 4.38 4.89 5.28
CA ASP A 380 4.64 3.53 4.79
C ASP A 380 3.39 2.64 4.95
N PRO A 381 2.69 2.25 3.87
CA PRO A 381 1.44 1.50 3.97
C PRO A 381 1.59 0.14 4.64
N LEU A 382 2.78 -0.47 4.58
CA LEU A 382 3.08 -1.80 5.10
C LEU A 382 3.71 -1.75 6.49
N CYS A 383 3.93 -0.58 7.09
CA CYS A 383 4.44 -0.52 8.46
C CYS A 383 3.44 -1.18 9.41
N HIS A 384 3.93 -2.07 10.28
CA HIS A 384 3.10 -2.88 11.17
C HIS A 384 3.93 -3.40 12.38
N PRO A 385 4.31 -2.50 13.31
CA PRO A 385 5.31 -2.78 14.34
C PRO A 385 4.85 -3.76 15.42
N TRP A 386 3.54 -3.97 15.56
CA TRP A 386 2.96 -4.97 16.46
C TRP A 386 2.59 -6.29 15.79
N ALA A 387 2.69 -6.38 14.46
CA ALA A 387 2.40 -7.61 13.76
C ALA A 387 3.42 -8.70 14.08
N VAL A 388 2.96 -9.94 14.02
CA VAL A 388 3.78 -11.11 14.32
C VAL A 388 3.81 -11.99 13.09
N THR A 389 4.80 -11.76 12.25
CA THR A 389 4.87 -12.42 10.95
C THR A 389 5.25 -13.90 11.09
N PRO A 390 4.56 -14.82 10.38
CA PRO A 390 4.99 -16.20 10.32
C PRO A 390 6.37 -16.33 9.68
N LYS A 391 7.19 -17.24 10.21
CA LYS A 391 8.42 -17.66 9.54
C LYS A 391 8.11 -18.81 8.60
N VAL A 392 8.36 -18.62 7.32
CA VAL A 392 8.06 -19.60 6.26
C VAL A 392 9.33 -20.33 5.84
N SER A 393 9.23 -21.64 5.71
CA SER A 393 10.23 -22.51 5.11
C SER A 393 9.60 -23.33 3.99
N VAL A 394 10.41 -23.72 3.02
CA VAL A 394 9.97 -24.51 1.86
C VAL A 394 10.89 -25.70 1.67
N THR A 395 10.32 -26.83 1.25
CA THR A 395 11.06 -27.98 0.72
C THR A 395 10.68 -28.20 -0.73
N GLY A 396 11.61 -28.74 -1.54
CA GLY A 396 11.42 -28.88 -3.00
C GLY A 396 11.92 -27.69 -3.82
N LEU A 397 12.35 -26.60 -3.18
CA LEU A 397 13.03 -25.47 -3.82
C LEU A 397 14.09 -24.89 -2.90
N THR A 398 15.36 -24.88 -3.34
CA THR A 398 16.45 -24.16 -2.67
C THR A 398 16.74 -22.86 -3.39
N ARG A 399 17.34 -21.88 -2.70
CA ARG A 399 17.68 -20.59 -3.31
C ARG A 399 18.75 -20.77 -4.38
N GLY A 400 18.47 -20.28 -5.58
CA GLY A 400 19.34 -20.39 -6.75
C GLY A 400 19.33 -21.76 -7.41
N ALA A 401 18.35 -22.62 -7.08
CA ALA A 401 18.23 -23.94 -7.71
C ALA A 401 17.97 -23.82 -9.21
N GLU A 402 18.52 -24.75 -9.98
CA GLU A 402 18.07 -25.02 -11.34
C GLU A 402 16.82 -25.91 -11.29
N ILE A 403 15.76 -25.51 -11.99
CA ILE A 403 14.46 -26.18 -11.98
C ILE A 403 13.91 -26.35 -13.41
N SER A 404 13.11 -27.40 -13.63
CA SER A 404 12.47 -27.67 -14.92
C SER A 404 11.23 -28.56 -14.76
N GLY A 405 10.34 -28.54 -15.77
CA GLY A 405 9.07 -29.28 -15.76
C GLY A 405 8.14 -28.87 -14.61
N GLN A 406 7.60 -29.87 -13.90
CA GLN A 406 6.74 -29.63 -12.73
C GLN A 406 7.55 -29.71 -11.44
N VAL A 407 7.49 -28.64 -10.65
CA VAL A 407 8.18 -28.53 -9.36
C VAL A 407 7.15 -28.49 -8.24
N ALA A 408 7.20 -29.47 -7.34
CA ALA A 408 6.39 -29.48 -6.13
C ALA A 408 7.13 -28.76 -4.98
N ILE A 409 6.53 -27.70 -4.47
CA ILE A 409 7.06 -26.88 -3.37
C ILE A 409 6.17 -27.10 -2.16
N THR A 410 6.69 -27.70 -1.09
CA THR A 410 5.92 -27.94 0.14
C THR A 410 6.23 -26.84 1.16
N PRO A 411 5.27 -25.95 1.46
CA PRO A 411 5.48 -24.87 2.40
C PRO A 411 5.17 -25.28 3.84
N GLN A 412 5.88 -24.67 4.79
CA GLN A 412 5.59 -24.73 6.21
C GLN A 412 5.71 -23.34 6.83
N ALA A 413 4.85 -23.02 7.80
CA ALA A 413 4.92 -21.81 8.58
C ALA A 413 5.06 -22.13 10.07
N THR A 414 5.87 -21.34 10.77
CA THR A 414 6.03 -21.42 12.23
C THR A 414 5.63 -20.08 12.87
N TYR A 415 5.00 -20.19 14.03
CA TYR A 415 4.45 -19.07 14.80
C TYR A 415 5.01 -19.12 16.23
N PRO A 416 5.18 -17.97 16.91
CA PRO A 416 5.61 -17.93 18.31
C PRO A 416 4.48 -18.26 19.31
N ASP A 417 3.26 -18.52 18.82
CA ASP A 417 2.05 -18.74 19.61
C ASP A 417 1.18 -19.82 18.93
N ALA A 418 -0.09 -19.96 19.35
CA ALA A 418 -1.00 -21.00 18.87
C ALA A 418 -1.56 -20.78 17.45
N ARG A 419 -1.16 -19.70 16.74
CA ARG A 419 -1.61 -19.44 15.37
C ARG A 419 -1.12 -20.49 14.39
N GLN A 420 -1.83 -20.58 13.28
CA GLN A 420 -1.54 -21.48 12.17
C GLN A 420 -1.69 -20.74 10.85
N ALA A 421 -1.12 -21.29 9.79
CA ALA A 421 -1.41 -20.81 8.44
C ALA A 421 -2.86 -21.17 8.09
N SER A 422 -3.60 -20.23 7.53
CA SER A 422 -4.90 -20.48 6.89
C SER A 422 -4.70 -20.99 5.46
N ARG A 423 -3.69 -20.47 4.75
CA ARG A 423 -3.28 -20.90 3.40
C ARG A 423 -1.85 -20.44 3.08
N PHE A 424 -1.34 -20.93 1.96
CA PHE A 424 -0.10 -20.48 1.33
C PHE A 424 -0.35 -20.00 -0.09
N GLU A 425 0.41 -19.01 -0.54
CA GLU A 425 0.37 -18.47 -1.91
C GLU A 425 1.79 -18.51 -2.51
N LEU A 426 1.90 -18.97 -3.76
CA LEU A 426 3.13 -18.95 -4.56
C LEU A 426 3.07 -17.78 -5.54
N PHE A 427 4.13 -16.98 -5.58
CA PHE A 427 4.32 -15.95 -6.59
C PHE A 427 5.62 -16.16 -7.36
N VAL A 428 5.57 -15.97 -8.67
CA VAL A 428 6.73 -15.95 -9.56
C VAL A 428 6.78 -14.60 -10.26
N ASP A 429 7.90 -13.90 -10.12
CA ASP A 429 8.08 -12.51 -10.59
C ASP A 429 6.94 -11.57 -10.17
N GLY A 430 6.35 -11.81 -8.99
CA GLY A 430 5.25 -11.03 -8.43
C GLY A 430 3.85 -11.46 -8.86
N VAL A 431 3.69 -12.38 -9.82
CA VAL A 431 2.39 -12.93 -10.23
C VAL A 431 2.05 -14.14 -9.36
N ARG A 432 0.85 -14.15 -8.75
CA ARG A 432 0.37 -15.32 -8.01
C ARG A 432 0.07 -16.48 -8.95
N THR A 433 0.83 -17.57 -8.84
CA THR A 433 0.71 -18.74 -9.72
C THR A 433 -0.02 -19.91 -9.06
N ALA A 434 0.01 -20.02 -7.73
CA ALA A 434 -0.66 -21.10 -7.01
C ALA A 434 -1.11 -20.68 -5.60
N THR A 435 -2.10 -21.40 -5.07
CA THR A 435 -2.53 -21.34 -3.66
C THR A 435 -2.66 -22.77 -3.14
N ALA A 436 -2.33 -22.99 -1.87
CA ALA A 436 -2.43 -24.29 -1.22
C ALA A 436 -3.00 -24.16 0.20
N LYS A 437 -3.76 -25.14 0.67
CA LYS A 437 -4.13 -25.24 2.08
C LYS A 437 -2.93 -25.72 2.91
N PRO A 438 -2.99 -25.61 4.25
CA PRO A 438 -1.96 -26.20 5.09
C PRO A 438 -1.76 -27.69 4.80
N ARG A 439 -0.50 -28.12 4.72
CA ARG A 439 -0.06 -29.50 4.40
C ARG A 439 -0.21 -29.92 2.93
N GLU A 440 -0.70 -29.05 2.05
CA GLU A 440 -0.71 -29.27 0.61
C GLU A 440 0.54 -28.63 -0.03
N ALA A 441 1.03 -29.22 -1.13
CA ALA A 441 2.11 -28.64 -1.92
C ALA A 441 1.57 -27.58 -2.90
N LEU A 442 2.41 -26.59 -3.20
CA LEU A 442 2.24 -25.66 -4.31
C LEU A 442 2.97 -26.26 -5.53
N THR A 443 2.30 -26.28 -6.68
CA THR A 443 2.91 -26.78 -7.93
C THR A 443 3.27 -25.62 -8.84
N LEU A 444 4.52 -25.59 -9.30
CA LEU A 444 5.00 -24.69 -10.35
C LEU A 444 5.25 -25.49 -11.63
N ASP A 445 4.52 -25.16 -12.69
CA ASP A 445 4.83 -25.64 -14.05
C ASP A 445 5.78 -24.65 -14.72
N THR A 446 7.06 -25.00 -14.79
CA THR A 446 8.08 -24.11 -15.35
C THR A 446 7.98 -23.99 -16.87
N THR A 447 7.19 -24.83 -17.55
CA THR A 447 6.98 -24.72 -19.00
C THR A 447 6.09 -23.54 -19.39
N GLN A 448 5.39 -22.96 -18.41
CA GLN A 448 4.48 -21.82 -18.60
C GLN A 448 5.15 -20.46 -18.35
N ILE A 449 6.44 -20.45 -18.00
CA ILE A 449 7.23 -19.24 -17.76
C ILE A 449 8.50 -19.29 -18.60
N ALA A 450 9.18 -18.13 -18.71
CA ALA A 450 10.44 -18.04 -19.43
C ALA A 450 11.52 -18.98 -18.83
N ASP A 451 12.49 -19.38 -19.64
CA ASP A 451 13.73 -19.93 -19.11
C ASP A 451 14.58 -18.81 -18.49
N GLY A 452 15.53 -19.17 -17.62
CA GLY A 452 16.42 -18.24 -16.95
C GLY A 452 16.00 -17.91 -15.53
N TRP A 453 16.38 -16.74 -15.02
CA TRP A 453 16.27 -16.45 -13.59
C TRP A 453 14.93 -15.81 -13.23
N HIS A 454 14.33 -16.27 -12.13
CA HIS A 454 13.03 -15.80 -11.62
C HIS A 454 13.06 -15.55 -10.12
N ASP A 455 12.32 -14.53 -9.67
CA ASP A 455 12.05 -14.32 -8.24
C ASP A 455 10.88 -15.22 -7.81
N VAL A 456 11.06 -15.99 -6.74
CA VAL A 456 10.02 -16.89 -6.20
C VAL A 456 9.71 -16.52 -4.76
N TRP A 457 8.42 -16.35 -4.48
CA TRP A 457 7.90 -16.07 -3.15
C TRP A 457 6.89 -17.13 -2.73
N VAL A 458 7.04 -17.60 -1.50
CA VAL A 458 6.04 -18.44 -0.84
C VAL A 458 5.57 -17.71 0.40
N VAL A 459 4.30 -17.32 0.39
CA VAL A 459 3.70 -16.49 1.43
C VAL A 459 2.73 -17.33 2.25
N ALA A 460 2.89 -17.33 3.57
CA ALA A 460 1.91 -17.86 4.50
C ALA A 460 0.99 -16.75 4.99
N ILE A 461 -0.30 -17.02 5.01
CA ILE A 461 -1.33 -16.14 5.57
C ILE A 461 -1.80 -16.79 6.86
N ASP A 462 -1.77 -16.09 7.99
CA ASP A 462 -2.22 -16.65 9.27
C ASP A 462 -3.75 -16.79 9.35
N ASN A 463 -4.23 -17.52 10.36
CA ASN A 463 -5.65 -17.80 10.57
C ASN A 463 -6.35 -16.81 11.51
N THR A 464 -5.71 -15.67 11.82
CA THR A 464 -6.34 -14.63 12.63
C THR A 464 -7.26 -13.75 11.77
N PRO A 465 -8.17 -12.96 12.38
CA PRO A 465 -8.94 -11.98 11.64
C PRO A 465 -8.11 -10.95 10.88
N ILE A 466 -6.84 -10.72 11.27
CA ILE A 466 -5.92 -9.78 10.60
C ILE A 466 -5.16 -10.47 9.47
N ALA A 467 -5.06 -11.80 9.48
CA ALA A 467 -4.45 -12.60 8.43
C ALA A 467 -3.02 -12.15 8.07
N VAL A 468 -2.19 -11.91 9.10
CA VAL A 468 -0.82 -11.40 8.94
C VAL A 468 -0.04 -12.32 8.00
N GLN A 469 0.61 -11.69 7.01
CA GLN A 469 1.48 -12.36 6.05
C GLN A 469 2.93 -12.48 6.54
N GLY A 470 3.57 -13.56 6.16
CA GLY A 470 5.01 -13.77 6.25
C GLY A 470 5.47 -14.67 5.12
N GLY A 471 6.73 -14.60 4.70
CA GLY A 471 7.14 -15.25 3.46
C GLY A 471 8.56 -15.74 3.43
N TRP A 472 8.78 -16.72 2.58
CA TRP A 472 10.07 -17.14 2.08
C TRP A 472 10.29 -16.52 0.71
N ILE A 473 11.48 -15.94 0.50
CA ILE A 473 11.93 -15.41 -0.79
C ILE A 473 13.17 -16.18 -1.24
N GLY A 474 13.23 -16.48 -2.54
CA GLY A 474 14.40 -17.03 -3.21
C GLY A 474 14.40 -16.69 -4.70
N GLU A 475 15.53 -16.98 -5.35
CA GLU A 475 15.64 -16.96 -6.82
C GLU A 475 15.66 -18.42 -7.33
N ALA A 476 15.22 -18.67 -8.55
CA ALA A 476 15.35 -19.96 -9.23
C ALA A 476 15.77 -19.76 -10.69
N ASN A 477 16.58 -20.66 -11.22
CA ASN A 477 16.96 -20.70 -12.64
C ASN A 477 16.13 -21.77 -13.36
N VAL A 478 15.16 -21.35 -14.16
CA VAL A 478 14.33 -22.22 -14.98
C VAL A 478 15.13 -22.68 -16.20
N LYS A 479 15.19 -23.99 -16.42
CA LYS A 479 16.01 -24.60 -17.48
C LYS A 479 15.25 -25.70 -18.21
N ASN A 480 14.16 -25.33 -18.90
CA ASN A 480 13.45 -26.27 -19.77
C ASN A 480 14.17 -26.48 -21.10
N GLY A 481 14.90 -25.46 -21.58
CA GLY A 481 15.69 -25.48 -22.80
C GLY A 481 17.16 -25.11 -22.57
N ALA A 482 17.92 -25.09 -23.67
CA ALA A 482 19.35 -24.78 -23.64
C ALA A 482 19.63 -23.27 -23.59
N ALA A 483 18.65 -22.44 -23.95
CA ALA A 483 18.83 -21.01 -24.11
C ALA A 483 19.25 -20.30 -22.82
N SER A 484 19.97 -19.20 -22.94
CA SER A 484 20.39 -18.36 -21.82
C SER A 484 20.55 -16.91 -22.24
N LEU A 485 20.34 -16.01 -21.28
CA LEU A 485 20.54 -14.57 -21.40
C LEU A 485 21.29 -14.07 -20.18
N THR A 486 22.47 -13.49 -20.40
CA THR A 486 23.28 -12.89 -19.35
C THR A 486 23.22 -11.38 -19.46
N LEU A 487 22.91 -10.71 -18.36
CA LEU A 487 23.02 -9.27 -18.20
C LEU A 487 24.15 -8.99 -17.22
N THR A 488 25.15 -8.21 -17.64
CA THR A 488 26.28 -7.79 -16.79
C THR A 488 26.26 -6.28 -16.64
N LEU A 489 26.41 -5.81 -15.41
CA LEU A 489 26.57 -4.39 -15.08
C LEU A 489 28.05 -4.08 -14.88
N GLN A 490 28.59 -3.17 -15.69
CA GLN A 490 29.99 -2.75 -15.61
C GLN A 490 30.20 -1.64 -14.56
N THR A 491 29.16 -0.85 -14.29
CA THR A 491 29.19 0.27 -13.34
C THR A 491 28.24 -0.01 -12.16
N PRO A 492 28.66 -0.77 -11.13
CA PRO A 492 27.81 -1.11 -9.99
C PRO A 492 27.37 0.11 -9.17
N GLN A 493 28.16 1.19 -9.22
CA GLN A 493 27.81 2.49 -8.65
C GLN A 493 27.99 3.57 -9.71
N VAL A 494 27.05 4.51 -9.77
CA VAL A 494 27.08 5.59 -10.78
C VAL A 494 26.54 6.89 -10.17
N ALA A 495 27.13 8.02 -10.51
CA ALA A 495 26.56 9.33 -10.17
C ALA A 495 25.28 9.58 -10.99
N ILE A 496 24.32 10.32 -10.44
CA ILE A 496 23.06 10.67 -11.16
C ILE A 496 23.27 11.32 -12.55
N SER A 497 24.42 11.96 -12.79
CA SER A 497 24.80 12.57 -14.07
C SER A 497 25.46 11.61 -15.07
N GLY A 498 25.77 10.37 -14.65
CA GLY A 498 26.42 9.35 -15.48
C GLY A 498 25.44 8.36 -16.09
N SER A 499 25.97 7.20 -16.51
CA SER A 499 25.19 6.11 -17.10
C SER A 499 25.54 4.76 -16.48
N ALA A 500 24.52 3.89 -16.35
CA ALA A 500 24.70 2.48 -16.09
C ALA A 500 25.10 1.79 -17.40
N GLU A 501 26.30 1.20 -17.43
CA GLU A 501 26.84 0.53 -18.61
C GLU A 501 26.59 -0.97 -18.49
N LEU A 502 25.83 -1.51 -19.45
CA LEU A 502 25.35 -2.88 -19.44
C LEU A 502 25.90 -3.65 -20.64
N THR A 503 26.15 -4.94 -20.44
CA THR A 503 26.47 -5.88 -21.53
C THR A 503 25.50 -7.04 -21.48
N LEU A 504 24.88 -7.35 -22.62
CA LEU A 504 24.00 -8.49 -22.83
C LEU A 504 24.71 -9.55 -23.66
N SER A 505 24.50 -10.80 -23.30
CA SER A 505 24.91 -11.96 -24.11
C SER A 505 23.80 -12.99 -24.10
N ALA A 506 23.20 -13.22 -25.28
CA ALA A 506 22.15 -14.19 -25.51
C ALA A 506 22.66 -15.33 -26.38
N THR A 507 22.18 -16.55 -26.11
CA THR A 507 22.46 -17.71 -26.98
C THR A 507 21.52 -17.78 -28.18
N ASN A 508 20.31 -17.21 -28.06
CA ASN A 508 19.34 -17.20 -29.15
C ASN A 508 19.51 -15.95 -30.00
N GLN A 509 19.20 -16.08 -31.29
CA GLN A 509 19.04 -14.91 -32.17
C GLN A 509 17.72 -14.20 -31.87
N GLY A 510 17.75 -12.87 -31.86
CA GLY A 510 16.57 -12.03 -31.62
C GLY A 510 16.87 -10.92 -30.62
N ASP A 511 15.99 -9.93 -30.53
CA ASP A 511 16.24 -8.74 -29.72
C ASP A 511 16.07 -9.02 -28.22
N ALA A 512 16.98 -8.48 -27.40
CA ALA A 512 16.88 -8.52 -25.94
C ALA A 512 16.60 -7.13 -25.40
N GLU A 513 15.66 -7.01 -24.48
CA GLU A 513 15.20 -5.74 -23.92
C GLU A 513 15.54 -5.67 -22.43
N VAL A 514 16.05 -4.53 -21.99
CA VAL A 514 16.41 -4.27 -20.58
C VAL A 514 15.29 -3.49 -19.91
N PHE A 515 14.94 -3.91 -18.70
CA PHE A 515 13.88 -3.32 -17.90
C PHE A 515 14.39 -2.86 -16.54
N GLN A 516 13.88 -1.72 -16.08
CA GLN A 516 13.80 -1.38 -14.66
C GLN A 516 12.38 -1.67 -14.20
N ASN A 517 12.23 -2.64 -13.32
CA ASN A 517 10.92 -3.18 -12.95
C ASN A 517 10.14 -3.58 -14.22
N GLY A 518 8.95 -3.00 -14.45
CA GLY A 518 8.18 -3.19 -15.69
C GLY A 518 8.39 -2.11 -16.76
N ARG A 519 9.34 -1.19 -16.62
CA ARG A 519 9.63 -0.12 -17.60
C ARG A 519 10.82 -0.50 -18.47
N SER A 520 10.61 -0.51 -19.79
CA SER A 520 11.68 -0.66 -20.77
C SER A 520 12.67 0.50 -20.71
N LEU A 521 13.96 0.17 -20.77
CA LEU A 521 15.08 1.11 -20.80
C LEU A 521 15.81 1.12 -22.14
N GLY A 522 15.64 0.09 -22.96
CA GLY A 522 16.29 -0.03 -24.25
C GLY A 522 16.35 -1.47 -24.76
N VAL A 523 16.55 -1.59 -26.07
CA VAL A 523 16.64 -2.85 -26.80
C VAL A 523 18.04 -3.01 -27.38
N VAL A 524 18.61 -4.21 -27.24
CA VAL A 524 19.85 -4.62 -27.89
C VAL A 524 19.49 -5.57 -29.03
N ALA A 525 19.66 -5.06 -30.25
CA ALA A 525 19.42 -5.83 -31.46
C ALA A 525 20.28 -7.10 -31.47
N SER A 526 19.75 -8.21 -31.99
CA SER A 526 20.41 -9.53 -32.03
C SER A 526 20.70 -10.19 -30.66
N GLY A 527 20.35 -9.53 -29.55
CA GLY A 527 20.36 -10.12 -28.21
C GLY A 527 21.71 -10.04 -27.48
N SER A 528 22.79 -9.72 -28.19
CA SER A 528 24.12 -9.54 -27.61
C SER A 528 24.70 -8.18 -27.98
N GLY A 529 25.24 -7.46 -27.00
CA GLY A 529 25.77 -6.11 -27.22
C GLY A 529 25.82 -5.26 -25.95
N ALA A 530 26.17 -3.99 -26.11
CA ALA A 530 26.22 -3.01 -25.03
C ALA A 530 24.96 -2.13 -25.00
N LEU A 531 24.56 -1.69 -23.81
CA LEU A 531 23.51 -0.69 -23.60
C LEU A 531 23.95 0.28 -22.51
N SER A 532 23.94 1.58 -22.83
CA SER A 532 24.18 2.65 -21.85
C SER A 532 22.83 3.25 -21.44
N VAL A 533 22.52 3.24 -20.15
CA VAL A 533 21.28 3.80 -19.60
C VAL A 533 21.60 5.01 -18.71
N PRO A 534 21.09 6.22 -19.02
CA PRO A 534 21.31 7.39 -18.18
C PRO A 534 20.82 7.15 -16.74
N ALA A 535 21.66 7.42 -15.75
CA ALA A 535 21.31 7.23 -14.33
C ALA A 535 20.14 8.12 -13.88
N SER A 536 19.98 9.28 -14.52
CA SER A 536 18.84 10.19 -14.32
C SER A 536 17.50 9.55 -14.66
N LEU A 537 17.45 8.60 -15.61
CA LEU A 537 16.25 7.85 -15.93
C LEU A 537 15.89 6.88 -14.79
N LEU A 538 16.90 6.29 -14.16
CA LEU A 538 16.75 5.29 -13.09
C LEU A 538 16.34 5.90 -11.75
N GLY A 539 16.84 7.12 -11.49
CA GLY A 539 16.70 7.83 -10.23
C GLY A 539 17.63 7.32 -9.13
N LYS A 540 17.81 8.12 -8.08
CA LYS A 540 18.73 7.81 -6.98
C LYS A 540 18.32 6.55 -6.19
N GLY A 541 19.31 5.89 -5.60
CA GLY A 541 19.16 4.66 -4.82
C GLY A 541 19.44 3.39 -5.62
N LYS A 542 19.15 2.24 -5.01
CA LYS A 542 19.38 0.95 -5.63
C LYS A 542 18.27 0.59 -6.61
N VAL A 543 18.67 0.17 -7.80
CA VAL A 543 17.76 -0.13 -8.91
C VAL A 543 18.05 -1.53 -9.44
N LYS A 544 17.02 -2.38 -9.45
CA LYS A 544 17.06 -3.72 -10.05
C LYS A 544 16.82 -3.61 -11.56
N LEU A 545 17.71 -4.24 -12.34
CA LEU A 545 17.64 -4.32 -13.79
C LEU A 545 17.61 -5.78 -14.24
N THR A 546 16.75 -6.09 -15.20
CA THR A 546 16.62 -7.43 -15.78
C THR A 546 16.51 -7.31 -17.29
N ALA A 547 17.08 -8.27 -18.03
CA ALA A 547 16.89 -8.36 -19.47
C ALA A 547 15.95 -9.53 -19.81
N ILE A 548 15.13 -9.35 -20.84
CA ILE A 548 14.24 -10.38 -21.38
C ILE A 548 14.43 -10.44 -22.89
N GLN A 549 14.60 -11.64 -23.44
CA GLN A 549 14.53 -11.91 -24.87
C GLN A 549 13.21 -12.62 -25.15
N THR A 550 12.37 -12.01 -25.98
CA THR A 550 11.09 -12.59 -26.38
C THR A 550 11.29 -13.61 -27.50
N GLY A 551 10.53 -14.70 -27.50
CA GLY A 551 10.63 -15.79 -28.47
C GLY A 551 10.15 -17.12 -27.88
N PRO A 552 10.05 -18.20 -28.66
CA PRO A 552 9.83 -19.55 -28.13
C PRO A 552 11.16 -20.33 -28.04
N PRO A 553 11.76 -20.55 -26.85
CA PRO A 553 11.34 -20.08 -25.54
C PRO A 553 11.85 -18.67 -25.21
N ALA A 554 11.09 -17.94 -24.38
CA ALA A 554 11.51 -16.65 -23.86
C ALA A 554 12.59 -16.89 -22.80
N VAL A 555 13.53 -15.95 -22.67
CA VAL A 555 14.63 -16.10 -21.71
C VAL A 555 14.81 -14.84 -20.89
N ARG A 556 14.96 -15.00 -19.58
CA ARG A 556 15.12 -13.93 -18.59
C ARG A 556 16.51 -13.97 -17.96
N SER A 557 17.18 -12.83 -17.93
CA SER A 557 18.49 -12.72 -17.28
C SER A 557 18.36 -12.79 -15.76
N ARG A 558 19.47 -13.09 -15.09
CA ARG A 558 19.59 -12.76 -13.66
C ARG A 558 19.47 -11.24 -13.48
N THR A 559 18.86 -10.83 -12.38
CA THR A 559 18.77 -9.43 -11.98
C THR A 559 20.16 -8.91 -11.61
N VAL A 560 20.49 -7.71 -12.08
CA VAL A 560 21.65 -6.93 -11.62
C VAL A 560 21.16 -5.69 -10.85
N VAL A 561 21.99 -5.16 -9.96
CA VAL A 561 21.64 -3.99 -9.14
C VAL A 561 22.67 -2.88 -9.38
N VAL A 562 22.19 -1.71 -9.80
CA VAL A 562 22.99 -0.48 -9.86
C VAL A 562 22.62 0.43 -8.70
N ASP A 563 23.61 1.03 -8.06
CA ASP A 563 23.43 2.01 -6.99
C ASP A 563 23.71 3.43 -7.49
N VAL A 564 22.65 4.21 -7.68
CA VAL A 564 22.71 5.57 -8.23
C VAL A 564 22.84 6.59 -7.09
N GLN A 565 23.93 7.36 -7.08
CA GLN A 565 24.28 8.33 -6.02
C GLN A 565 23.69 9.74 -6.23
#